data_AF-A0A0Q5L936-F1
#
_entry.id   AF-A0A0Q5L936-F1
#
_cell.length_a   1.000
_cell.length_b   1.000
_cell.length_c   1.000
_cell.angle_alpha   90.00
_cell.angle_beta   90.00
_cell.angle_gamma   90.00
#
_symmetry.space_group_name_H-M   'P 1'
#
loop_
_entity.id
_entity.type
_entity.pdbx_description
1 polymer ?
#
loop_
_entity_poly.entity_id
_entity_poly.type
_entity_poly.pdbx_seq_one_letter_code
_entity_poly.pdbx_strand_id
1 'polypeptide(L)'
;MTESVPRRASLEVLRAEASDEIAVLIQERLLSGEDPWEFMEELPSVDELVVYLLRADNITANDGVRPNAARHYRVLRQIALEYPELTPAVWGLLDEKQRHRRWDPTVADAS
;
A
#
# COMPACT_ATOMS: atom_id res chain seq x y z
N MET A 1 -13.43 21.41 -2.64
CA MET A 1 -13.75 20.43 -1.58
C MET A 1 -12.48 19.65 -1.34
N THR A 2 -11.87 19.77 -0.16
CA THR A 2 -10.64 19.06 0.16
C THR A 2 -10.98 17.58 0.20
N GLU A 3 -10.56 16.84 -0.82
CA GLU A 3 -10.75 15.39 -0.92
C GLU A 3 -9.85 14.75 0.14
N SER A 4 -10.30 14.79 1.40
CA SER A 4 -9.57 14.21 2.51
C SER A 4 -9.88 12.71 2.58
N VAL A 5 -8.88 11.84 2.39
CA VAL A 5 -8.88 10.45 2.93
C VAL A 5 -9.44 10.47 4.36
N PRO A 6 -10.67 9.98 4.60
CA PRO A 6 -11.24 9.95 5.93
C PRO A 6 -10.53 8.89 6.77
N ARG A 7 -10.42 9.13 8.09
CA ARG A 7 -9.87 8.16 9.02
C ARG A 7 -10.78 6.92 9.09
N ARG A 8 -10.40 5.85 8.37
CA ARG A 8 -11.20 4.60 8.29
C ARG A 8 -11.25 3.86 9.63
N ALA A 9 -10.13 3.79 10.34
CA ALA A 9 -9.99 3.10 11.62
C ALA A 9 -8.75 3.62 12.40
N SER A 10 -8.51 3.10 13.60
CA SER A 10 -7.24 3.28 14.29
C SER A 10 -6.10 2.55 13.57
N LEU A 11 -4.88 3.08 13.66
CA LEU A 11 -3.71 2.48 13.02
C LEU A 11 -3.44 1.04 13.48
N GLU A 12 -3.70 0.71 14.75
CA GLU A 12 -3.54 -0.66 15.28
C GLU A 12 -4.44 -1.66 14.56
N VAL A 13 -5.69 -1.29 14.31
CA VAL A 13 -6.65 -2.12 13.55
C VAL A 13 -6.19 -2.27 12.10
N LEU A 14 -5.75 -1.18 11.46
CA LEU A 14 -5.24 -1.23 10.10
C LEU A 14 -4.01 -2.15 9.98
N ARG A 15 -3.11 -2.12 10.97
CA ARG A 15 -1.94 -2.99 11.03
C ARG A 15 -2.31 -4.45 11.26
N ALA A 16 -3.33 -4.72 12.09
CA ALA A 16 -3.84 -6.07 12.28
C ALA A 16 -4.43 -6.63 10.98
N GLU A 17 -5.31 -5.87 10.32
CA GLU A 17 -5.87 -6.23 9.01
C GLU A 17 -4.75 -6.51 7.99
N ALA A 18 -3.78 -5.60 7.86
CA ALA A 18 -2.65 -5.78 6.94
C ALA A 18 -1.77 -7.01 7.28
N SER A 19 -1.60 -7.33 8.57
CA SER A 19 -0.85 -8.53 8.97
C SER A 19 -1.58 -9.80 8.54
N ASP A 20 -2.90 -9.84 8.69
CA ASP A 20 -3.74 -10.95 8.26
C ASP A 20 -3.72 -11.10 6.73
N GLU A 21 -3.81 -9.99 5.98
CA GLU A 21 -3.69 -10.01 4.52
C GLU A 21 -2.32 -10.52 4.04
N ILE A 22 -1.21 -10.14 4.70
CA ILE A 22 0.12 -10.70 4.38
C ILE A 22 0.15 -12.21 4.63
N ALA A 23 -0.46 -12.68 5.72
CA ALA A 23 -0.52 -14.11 6.02
C ALA A 23 -1.30 -14.88 4.94
N VAL A 24 -2.40 -14.31 4.43
CA VAL A 24 -3.17 -14.86 3.30
C VAL A 24 -2.30 -14.92 2.04
N LEU A 25 -1.62 -13.83 1.68
CA LEU A 25 -0.73 -13.79 0.51
C LEU A 25 0.39 -14.84 0.58
N ILE A 26 1.02 -15.00 1.75
CA ILE A 26 2.02 -16.04 1.98
C ILE A 26 1.40 -17.42 1.72
N GLN A 27 0.23 -17.69 2.29
CA GLN A 27 -0.45 -18.98 2.13
C GLN A 27 -0.80 -19.27 0.67
N GLU A 28 -1.27 -18.27 -0.08
CA GLU A 28 -1.58 -18.44 -1.50
C GLU A 28 -0.34 -18.73 -2.35
N ARG A 29 0.77 -18.03 -2.11
CA ARG A 29 2.05 -18.28 -2.81
C ARG A 29 2.62 -19.66 -2.50
N LEU A 30 2.54 -20.09 -1.23
CA LEU A 30 2.91 -21.45 -0.81
C LEU A 30 2.07 -22.52 -1.53
N LEU A 31 0.75 -22.34 -1.58
CA LEU A 31 -0.15 -23.27 -2.27
C LEU A 31 0.08 -23.30 -3.79
N SER A 32 0.57 -22.19 -4.36
CA SER A 32 0.95 -22.08 -5.77
C SER A 32 2.31 -22.72 -6.08
N GLY A 33 3.04 -23.19 -5.05
CA GLY A 33 4.33 -23.84 -5.19
C GLY A 33 5.51 -22.88 -5.38
N GLU A 34 5.36 -21.59 -5.04
CA GLU A 34 6.46 -20.62 -5.05
C GLU A 34 7.48 -20.95 -3.93
N ASP A 35 8.78 -20.70 -4.16
CA ASP A 35 9.82 -20.89 -3.14
C ASP A 35 9.74 -19.78 -2.09
N PRO A 36 9.52 -20.11 -0.79
CA PRO A 36 9.51 -19.12 0.28
C PRO A 36 10.74 -18.23 0.32
N TRP A 37 11.92 -18.77 0.02
CA TRP A 37 13.14 -17.98 0.06
C TRP A 37 13.17 -16.90 -1.01
N GLU A 38 12.56 -17.16 -2.17
CA GLU A 38 12.49 -16.19 -3.25
C GLU A 38 11.43 -15.11 -2.97
N PHE A 39 10.22 -15.52 -2.55
CA PHE A 39 9.09 -14.57 -2.51
C PHE A 39 8.97 -13.79 -1.20
N MET A 40 9.57 -14.26 -0.09
CA MET A 40 9.47 -13.57 1.20
C MET A 40 10.16 -12.20 1.19
N GLU A 41 11.26 -12.05 0.45
CA GLU A 41 11.95 -10.74 0.26
C GLU A 41 11.10 -9.77 -0.59
N GLU A 42 10.19 -10.31 -1.38
CA GLU A 42 9.23 -9.54 -2.15
C GLU A 42 7.99 -9.18 -1.34
N LEU A 43 7.85 -9.47 -0.05
CA LEU A 43 6.63 -9.05 0.67
C LEU A 43 6.71 -7.57 1.10
N PRO A 44 5.59 -6.83 1.08
CA PRO A 44 5.53 -5.55 1.76
C PRO A 44 5.61 -5.75 3.27
N SER A 45 6.21 -4.77 3.95
CA SER A 45 6.01 -4.64 5.39
C SER A 45 4.55 -4.29 5.70
N VAL A 46 4.13 -4.51 6.94
CA VAL A 46 2.76 -4.20 7.40
C VAL A 46 2.41 -2.74 7.12
N ASP A 47 3.30 -1.80 7.45
CA ASP A 47 3.05 -0.37 7.24
C ASP A 47 2.98 0.01 5.75
N GLU A 48 3.79 -0.62 4.90
CA GLU A 48 3.69 -0.44 3.44
C GLU A 48 2.33 -0.95 2.93
N LEU A 49 1.88 -2.12 3.38
CA LEU A 49 0.57 -2.65 2.99
C LEU A 49 -0.60 -1.80 3.50
N VAL A 50 -0.52 -1.25 4.72
CA VAL A 50 -1.53 -0.29 5.22
C VAL A 50 -1.63 0.92 4.29
N VAL A 51 -0.50 1.50 3.88
CA VAL A 51 -0.50 2.63 2.94
C VAL A 51 -1.14 2.24 1.60
N TYR A 52 -0.95 1.01 1.14
CA TYR A 52 -1.60 0.51 -0.08
C TYR A 52 -3.10 0.38 0.01
N LEU A 53 -3.59 -0.22 1.08
CA LEU A 53 -5.02 -0.40 1.26
C LEU A 53 -5.71 0.97 1.36
N LEU A 54 -5.13 1.92 2.11
CA LEU A 54 -5.66 3.29 2.20
C LEU A 54 -5.63 4.03 0.85
N ARG A 55 -4.60 3.81 0.03
CA ARG A 55 -4.52 4.37 -1.32
C ARG A 55 -5.57 3.74 -2.25
N ALA A 56 -5.73 2.41 -2.21
CA ALA A 56 -6.70 1.69 -3.02
C ALA A 56 -8.15 2.10 -2.66
N ASP A 57 -8.44 2.29 -1.38
CA ASP A 57 -9.71 2.84 -0.88
C ASP A 57 -9.97 4.23 -1.48
N ASN A 58 -8.96 5.09 -1.54
CA ASN A 58 -9.10 6.43 -2.12
C ASN A 58 -9.35 6.39 -3.65
N ILE A 59 -8.70 5.48 -4.37
CA ILE A 59 -8.94 5.28 -5.81
C ILE A 59 -10.37 4.78 -6.06
N THR A 60 -10.80 3.79 -5.28
CA THR A 60 -12.15 3.23 -5.35
C THR A 60 -13.22 4.28 -5.05
N ALA A 61 -12.99 5.14 -4.06
CA ALA A 61 -13.88 6.23 -3.72
C ALA A 61 -14.00 7.30 -4.83
N ASN A 62 -13.06 7.33 -5.77
CA ASN A 62 -13.09 8.20 -6.95
C ASN A 62 -13.40 7.40 -8.23
N ASP A 63 -14.43 6.55 -8.20
CA ASP A 63 -14.92 5.78 -9.35
C ASP A 63 -13.84 4.94 -10.06
N GLY A 64 -12.76 4.57 -9.35
CA GLY A 64 -11.65 3.81 -9.92
C GLY A 64 -10.80 4.59 -10.94
N VAL A 65 -10.95 5.92 -11.05
CA VAL A 65 -10.17 6.70 -12.01
C VAL A 65 -8.69 6.66 -11.62
N ARG A 66 -7.89 6.15 -12.55
CA ARG A 66 -6.45 5.98 -12.38
C ARG A 66 -5.77 7.32 -11.99
N PRO A 67 -5.03 7.37 -10.86
CA PRO A 67 -4.35 8.60 -10.44
C PRO A 67 -3.25 9.01 -11.41
N ASN A 68 -3.17 10.30 -11.73
CA ASN A 68 -1.94 10.87 -12.28
C ASN A 68 -0.88 11.04 -11.18
N ALA A 69 0.38 11.26 -11.55
CA ALA A 69 1.50 11.38 -10.61
C ALA A 69 1.28 12.46 -9.54
N ALA A 70 0.70 13.61 -9.91
CA ALA A 70 0.42 14.69 -8.97
C ALA A 70 -0.66 14.29 -7.94
N ARG A 71 -1.68 13.54 -8.36
CA ARG A 71 -2.71 13.01 -7.46
C ARG A 71 -2.13 11.94 -6.55
N HIS A 72 -1.34 11.02 -7.09
CA HIS A 72 -0.67 9.98 -6.32
C HIS A 72 0.14 10.57 -5.16
N TYR A 73 0.97 11.58 -5.45
CA TYR A 73 1.73 12.32 -4.44
C TYR A 73 0.84 12.96 -3.37
N ARG A 74 -0.28 13.57 -3.76
CA ARG A 74 -1.22 14.20 -2.81
C ARG A 74 -1.85 13.19 -1.86
N VAL A 75 -2.30 12.03 -2.39
CA VAL A 75 -2.92 10.97 -1.59
C VAL A 75 -1.93 10.43 -0.56
N LEU A 76 -0.71 10.09 -1.00
CA LEU A 76 0.35 9.61 -0.12
C LEU A 76 0.71 10.63 0.96
N ARG A 77 0.86 11.91 0.58
CA ARG A 77 1.12 12.99 1.53
C ARG A 77 -0.02 13.11 2.55
N GLN A 78 -1.26 12.91 2.14
CA GLN A 78 -2.38 13.01 3.06
C GLN A 78 -2.44 11.83 4.04
N ILE A 79 -2.12 10.61 3.59
CA ILE A 79 -2.00 9.44 4.47
C ILE A 79 -0.97 9.71 5.58
N ALA A 80 0.19 10.27 5.23
CA ALA A 80 1.22 10.63 6.22
C ALA A 80 0.77 11.71 7.21
N LEU A 81 -0.14 12.61 6.83
CA LEU A 81 -0.70 13.61 7.74
C LEU A 81 -1.73 12.99 8.71
N GLU A 82 -2.53 12.02 8.24
CA GLU A 82 -3.57 11.37 9.04
C GLU A 82 -3.00 10.30 10.00
N TYR A 83 -1.93 9.62 9.55
CA TYR A 83 -1.21 8.58 10.28
C TYR A 83 0.30 8.88 10.27
N PRO A 84 0.78 9.78 11.15
CA PRO A 84 2.19 10.20 11.17
C PRO A 84 3.19 9.05 11.28
N GLU A 85 2.82 7.95 11.94
CA GLU A 85 3.64 6.77 12.10
C GLU A 85 3.92 6.03 10.78
N LEU A 86 3.07 6.20 9.76
CA LEU A 86 3.27 5.63 8.41
C LEU A 86 4.20 6.47 7.53
N THR A 87 4.66 7.63 8.01
CA THR A 87 5.52 8.55 7.23
C THR A 87 6.72 7.82 6.60
N PRO A 88 7.49 6.96 7.29
CA PRO A 88 8.61 6.26 6.68
C PRO A 88 8.20 5.37 5.49
N ALA A 89 7.10 4.64 5.62
CA ALA A 89 6.56 3.81 4.54
C ALA A 89 6.12 4.67 3.35
N VAL A 90 5.42 5.78 3.61
CA VAL A 90 5.03 6.74 2.56
C VAL A 90 6.24 7.29 1.80
N TRP A 91 7.31 7.67 2.49
CA TRP A 91 8.53 8.15 1.84
C TRP A 91 9.22 7.06 1.02
N GLY A 92 9.22 5.81 1.50
CA GLY A 92 9.71 4.66 0.74
C GLY A 92 9.00 4.52 -0.61
N LEU A 93 7.67 4.70 -0.64
CA LEU A 93 6.88 4.62 -1.87
C LEU A 93 7.04 5.80 -2.83
N LEU A 94 7.52 6.94 -2.32
CA LEU A 94 7.90 8.07 -3.14
C LEU A 94 9.30 7.91 -3.75
N ASP A 95 10.14 7.06 -3.17
CA ASP A 95 11.50 6.81 -3.65
C ASP A 95 11.51 5.89 -4.88
N GLU A 96 12.26 6.29 -5.91
CA GLU A 96 12.33 5.57 -7.19
C GLU A 96 12.99 4.19 -7.07
N LYS A 97 13.76 3.97 -6.01
CA LYS A 97 14.48 2.72 -5.76
C LYS A 97 13.56 1.55 -5.37
N GLN A 98 12.36 1.83 -4.85
CA GLN A 98 11.41 0.79 -4.45
C GLN A 98 10.58 0.23 -5.62
N ARG A 99 10.66 0.88 -6.80
CA ARG A 99 9.92 0.54 -8.03
C ARG A 99 10.24 -0.80 -8.67
N HIS A 100 11.22 -1.52 -8.14
CA HIS A 100 11.63 -2.82 -8.64
C HIS A 100 10.96 -3.99 -7.90
N ARG A 101 10.24 -3.73 -6.80
CA ARG A 101 9.46 -4.78 -6.13
C ARG A 101 8.19 -5.05 -6.92
N ARG A 102 7.87 -6.33 -7.13
CA ARG A 102 6.73 -6.79 -7.93
C ARG A 102 5.37 -6.23 -7.49
N TRP A 103 5.25 -5.77 -6.25
CA TRP A 103 4.04 -5.15 -5.69
C TRP A 103 4.01 -3.62 -5.72
N ASP A 104 5.01 -2.94 -6.31
CA ASP A 104 5.01 -1.47 -6.33
C ASP A 104 3.73 -0.93 -7.00
N PRO A 105 3.01 0.00 -6.37
CA PRO A 105 1.71 0.51 -6.82
C PRO A 105 1.82 1.27 -8.14
N THR A 106 2.98 1.84 -8.45
CA THR A 106 3.23 2.52 -9.72
C THR A 106 3.38 1.53 -10.87
N VAL A 107 3.86 0.31 -10.59
CA VAL A 107 3.91 -0.80 -11.54
C VAL A 107 2.52 -1.43 -11.71
N ALA A 108 1.80 -1.67 -10.60
CA ALA A 108 0.45 -2.22 -10.61
C ALA A 108 -0.53 -1.33 -11.36
N ASP A 109 -0.45 0.00 -11.17
CA ASP A 109 -1.27 0.94 -11.92
C ASP A 109 -0.94 0.91 -13.43
N ALA A 110 0.31 0.64 -13.83
CA ALA A 110 0.79 0.77 -15.22
C ALA A 110 0.43 -0.39 -16.16
N SER A 111 -0.16 -1.46 -15.63
CA SER A 111 -0.57 -2.66 -16.39
C SER A 111 -2.05 -2.63 -16.77
#